data_AF-A0AA38H6L2-F1
#
_entry.id   AF-A0AA38H6L2-F1
#
_cell.length_a   1.000
_cell.length_b   1.000
_cell.length_c   1.000
_cell.angle_alpha   90.00
_cell.angle_beta   90.00
_cell.angle_gamma   90.00
#
_symmetry.space_group_name_H-M   'P 1'
#
loop_
_entity.id
_entity.type
_entity.pdbx_description
1 polymer ?
#
loop_
_entity_poly.entity_id
_entity_poly.type
_entity_poly.pdbx_seq_one_letter_code
_entity_poly.pdbx_strand_id
1 'polypeptide(L)'
;MRRRVATLAEPLSVAAASDTTGASQKEQEPAVLSPLSPISPWPPEPQLELPAVRATAGQTIQPEASSTLPTAKEVYGSLAVLLTYISGIVYLVWAFAPIGWLDQWGWTWYPDREWSVIVPCYLMVLVLLTYWIYSAMVAFNTPAFNSPSLITDSFARIPVKKANSDPYYWRFAEADAIPEAVDLPIDLVNRVLYPARPRPK
;
A
#
# COMPACT_ATOMS: atom_id res chain seq x y z
N MET A 1 -9.81 -46.27 -14.14
CA MET A 1 -8.75 -46.79 -15.04
C MET A 1 -7.53 -45.90 -14.80
N ARG A 2 -6.46 -46.22 -14.06
CA ARG A 2 -5.78 -47.46 -13.68
C ARG A 2 -5.47 -47.44 -12.16
N ARG A 3 -5.67 -48.58 -11.49
CA ARG A 3 -5.11 -48.88 -10.17
C ARG A 3 -3.65 -49.32 -10.35
N ARG A 4 -2.74 -48.96 -9.45
CA ARG A 4 -1.58 -49.77 -9.09
C ARG A 4 -1.50 -49.87 -7.57
N VAL A 5 -1.34 -51.09 -7.12
CA VAL A 5 -1.33 -51.57 -5.73
C VAL A 5 0.05 -52.18 -5.49
N ALA A 6 0.53 -52.07 -4.24
CA ALA A 6 1.67 -52.75 -3.60
C ALA A 6 3.07 -52.29 -4.07
N THR A 7 4.12 -52.19 -3.23
CA THR A 7 4.51 -53.12 -2.15
C THR A 7 5.55 -52.47 -1.20
N LEU A 8 5.54 -52.93 0.06
CA LEU A 8 6.47 -52.79 1.20
C LEU A 8 7.98 -52.61 0.90
N ALA A 9 8.67 -51.79 1.71
CA ALA A 9 9.91 -52.13 2.42
C ALA A 9 10.43 -50.95 3.28
N GLU A 10 10.39 -51.11 4.60
CA GLU A 10 11.30 -50.49 5.57
C GLU A 10 12.44 -51.51 5.81
N PRO A 11 13.69 -51.10 6.16
CA PRO A 11 14.04 -51.09 7.59
C PRO A 11 15.15 -50.10 8.04
N LEU A 12 15.00 -49.62 9.28
CA LEU A 12 16.00 -49.45 10.37
C LEU A 12 17.40 -48.85 10.08
N SER A 13 17.73 -47.73 10.76
CA SER A 13 19.02 -47.54 11.47
C SER A 13 19.00 -46.24 12.32
N VAL A 14 18.86 -46.33 13.65
CA VAL A 14 19.90 -46.14 14.71
C VAL A 14 20.24 -44.67 15.06
N ALA A 15 19.73 -44.28 16.24
CA ALA A 15 20.31 -43.51 17.36
C ALA A 15 21.58 -42.61 17.20
N ALA A 16 21.44 -41.36 17.66
CA ALA A 16 22.38 -40.59 18.50
C ALA A 16 21.63 -39.29 18.95
N ALA A 17 21.22 -39.05 20.21
CA ALA A 17 21.98 -38.78 21.45
C ALA A 17 23.09 -37.74 21.20
N SER A 18 22.90 -36.44 21.46
CA SER A 18 22.83 -35.70 22.74
C SER A 18 24.11 -34.87 22.95
N ASP A 19 23.88 -33.60 23.33
CA ASP A 19 24.65 -32.83 24.33
C ASP A 19 25.93 -32.03 23.99
N THR A 20 25.76 -30.71 24.19
CA THR A 20 26.58 -29.73 24.94
C THR A 20 27.94 -29.20 24.46
N THR A 21 27.98 -27.85 24.44
CA THR A 21 28.94 -26.95 25.12
C THR A 21 30.36 -26.82 24.56
N GLY A 22 30.71 -25.59 24.17
CA GLY A 22 32.09 -25.15 23.97
C GLY A 22 32.18 -23.66 23.64
N ALA A 23 32.44 -22.85 24.66
CA ALA A 23 32.60 -21.40 24.59
C ALA A 23 33.85 -20.98 23.79
N SER A 24 33.78 -19.84 23.11
CA SER A 24 34.95 -19.05 22.69
C SER A 24 34.58 -17.58 22.66
N GLN A 25 34.97 -16.90 23.74
CA GLN A 25 34.83 -15.47 24.00
C GLN A 25 35.97 -14.75 23.26
N LYS A 26 35.64 -13.89 22.28
CA LYS A 26 36.62 -13.14 21.50
C LYS A 26 36.81 -11.75 22.13
N GLU A 27 38.06 -11.46 22.44
CA GLU A 27 38.59 -10.21 22.98
C GLU A 27 38.20 -9.00 22.11
N GLN A 28 37.70 -7.93 22.74
CA GLN A 28 37.31 -6.69 22.08
C GLN A 28 38.31 -5.58 22.44
N GLU A 29 39.18 -5.25 21.48
CA GLU A 29 40.14 -4.15 21.54
C GLU A 29 39.47 -2.85 21.02
N PRO A 30 39.72 -1.67 21.64
CA PRO A 30 38.83 -0.51 21.53
C PRO A 30 38.92 0.25 20.21
N ALA A 31 37.76 0.72 19.76
CA ALA A 31 37.57 1.49 18.54
C ALA A 31 38.41 2.79 18.53
N VAL A 32 39.14 2.93 17.45
CA VAL A 32 40.02 4.04 17.09
C VAL A 32 39.25 5.37 17.14
N LEU A 33 39.77 6.31 17.93
CA LEU A 33 39.22 7.65 18.13
C LEU A 33 39.51 8.53 16.91
N SER A 34 38.48 8.87 16.13
CA SER A 34 38.58 9.94 15.12
C SER A 34 38.54 11.31 15.84
N PRO A 35 39.54 12.20 15.65
CA PRO A 35 39.67 13.45 16.40
C PRO A 35 38.69 14.56 15.97
N LEU A 36 37.66 14.25 15.18
CA LEU A 36 36.69 15.22 14.65
C LEU A 36 35.24 14.89 15.00
N SER A 37 34.97 13.91 15.86
CA SER A 37 33.60 13.72 16.38
C SER A 37 33.32 14.77 17.46
N PRO A 38 32.24 15.58 17.34
CA PRO A 38 31.81 16.42 18.43
C PRO A 38 31.49 15.54 19.65
N ILE A 39 32.07 15.89 20.80
CA ILE A 39 31.71 15.31 22.11
C ILE A 39 30.27 15.72 22.39
N SER A 40 29.34 14.89 21.95
CA SER A 40 27.92 15.02 22.23
C SER A 40 27.62 14.41 23.60
N PRO A 41 26.84 15.07 24.48
CA PRO A 41 26.38 14.48 25.74
C PRO A 41 25.42 13.30 25.55
N TRP A 42 24.97 13.05 24.31
CA TRP A 42 24.01 12.02 23.98
C TRP A 42 24.69 10.66 23.80
N PRO A 43 24.08 9.56 24.29
CA PRO A 43 24.60 8.22 24.07
C PRO A 43 24.68 7.95 22.55
N PRO A 44 25.73 7.24 22.08
CA PRO A 44 25.85 6.90 20.67
C PRO A 44 24.60 6.14 20.24
N GLU A 45 24.00 6.51 19.10
CA GLU A 45 22.83 5.81 18.59
C GLU A 45 23.16 4.31 18.48
N PRO A 46 22.24 3.42 18.93
CA PRO A 46 22.44 2.00 18.79
C PRO A 46 22.62 1.70 17.30
N GLN A 47 23.84 1.31 16.93
CA GLN A 47 24.14 0.80 15.61
C GLN A 47 23.24 -0.42 15.43
N LEU A 48 22.19 -0.30 14.61
CA LEU A 48 21.33 -1.41 14.26
C LEU A 48 22.22 -2.50 13.65
N GLU A 49 22.58 -3.48 14.46
CA GLU A 49 23.17 -4.74 14.01
C GLU A 49 22.18 -5.34 13.01
N LEU A 50 22.58 -5.39 11.74
CA LEU A 50 21.84 -6.05 10.68
C LEU A 50 21.60 -7.52 11.09
N PRO A 51 20.36 -7.99 11.26
CA PRO A 51 20.13 -9.41 11.42
C PRO A 51 20.45 -10.07 10.08
N ALA A 52 21.49 -10.91 10.09
CA ALA A 52 21.83 -11.79 8.99
C ALA A 52 20.60 -12.59 8.55
N VAL A 53 20.22 -12.39 7.29
CA VAL A 53 19.54 -13.31 6.38
C VAL A 53 18.61 -14.34 7.04
N ARG A 54 17.33 -13.96 7.20
CA ARG A 54 16.21 -14.91 7.08
C ARG A 54 15.29 -14.46 5.97
N ALA A 55 15.57 -14.96 4.78
CA ALA A 55 14.68 -14.87 3.63
C ALA A 55 13.33 -15.52 3.99
N THR A 56 12.30 -14.70 4.15
CA THR A 56 10.90 -15.13 4.09
C THR A 56 10.25 -14.37 2.94
N ALA A 57 9.65 -15.15 2.05
CA ALA A 57 9.25 -14.74 0.72
C ALA A 57 8.13 -13.68 0.74
N GLY A 58 8.26 -12.68 -0.14
CA GLY A 58 7.11 -12.03 -0.76
C GLY A 58 6.61 -10.71 -0.17
N GLN A 59 7.47 -9.74 0.19
CA GLN A 59 7.04 -8.34 0.22
C GLN A 59 8.23 -7.37 0.16
N THR A 60 8.50 -6.81 -1.02
CA THR A 60 9.51 -5.75 -1.19
C THR A 60 8.89 -4.41 -0.77
N ILE A 61 8.85 -4.13 0.52
CA ILE A 61 8.82 -2.74 1.00
C ILE A 61 10.29 -2.37 1.19
N GLN A 62 10.88 -1.73 0.19
CA GLN A 62 12.24 -1.22 0.30
C GLN A 62 12.24 0.00 1.22
N PRO A 63 13.09 0.06 2.27
CA PRO A 63 13.34 1.28 3.00
C PRO A 63 14.10 2.22 2.06
N GLU A 64 13.61 3.45 1.94
CA GLU A 64 14.15 4.50 1.07
C GLU A 64 15.56 4.90 1.55
N ALA A 65 16.57 4.15 1.12
CA ALA A 65 17.94 4.62 1.16
C ALA A 65 18.04 5.73 0.12
N SER A 66 18.37 6.94 0.57
CA SER A 66 18.62 8.15 -0.22
C SER A 66 19.52 7.86 -1.42
N SER A 67 18.93 7.48 -2.54
CA SER A 67 19.63 7.32 -3.81
C SER A 67 19.70 8.69 -4.45
N THR A 68 20.90 9.25 -4.57
CA THR A 68 21.18 10.55 -5.21
C THR A 68 20.81 10.60 -6.70
N LEU A 69 20.30 9.50 -7.27
CA LEU A 69 19.92 9.37 -8.67
C LEU A 69 18.40 9.30 -8.80
N PRO A 70 17.79 9.97 -9.80
CA PRO A 70 16.36 9.91 -10.04
C PRO A 70 15.86 8.49 -10.26
N THR A 71 14.72 8.17 -9.67
CA THR A 71 14.05 6.90 -9.91
C THR A 71 13.54 6.84 -11.35
N ALA A 72 13.51 5.66 -11.98
CA ALA A 72 13.00 5.49 -13.35
C ALA A 72 11.62 6.14 -13.57
N LYS A 73 10.73 6.04 -12.57
CA LYS A 73 9.40 6.68 -12.58
C LYS A 73 9.46 8.21 -12.69
N GLU A 74 10.41 8.86 -12.02
CA GLU A 74 10.59 10.31 -12.05
C GLU A 74 11.11 10.77 -13.42
N VAL A 75 12.01 9.98 -14.02
CA VAL A 75 12.51 10.24 -15.38
C VAL A 75 11.39 10.09 -16.42
N TYR A 76 10.59 9.03 -16.35
CA TYR A 76 9.46 8.88 -17.28
C TYR A 76 8.38 9.94 -17.06
N GLY A 77 8.09 10.30 -15.80
CA GLY A 77 7.15 11.37 -15.47
C GLY A 77 7.59 12.71 -16.03
N SER A 78 8.86 13.08 -15.85
CA SER A 78 9.43 14.33 -16.39
C SER A 78 9.45 14.35 -17.92
N LEU A 79 9.81 13.24 -18.57
CA LEU A 79 9.74 13.11 -20.03
C LEU A 79 8.30 13.24 -20.55
N ALA A 80 7.32 12.62 -19.88
CA ALA A 80 5.92 12.69 -20.26
C ALA A 80 5.38 14.12 -20.16
N VAL A 81 5.74 14.85 -19.10
CA VAL A 81 5.38 16.27 -18.92
C VAL A 81 6.03 17.13 -20.01
N LEU A 82 7.33 16.95 -20.27
CA LEU A 82 8.05 17.69 -21.30
C LEU A 82 7.45 17.45 -22.69
N LEU A 83 7.18 16.18 -23.03
CA LEU A 83 6.55 15.80 -24.29
C LEU A 83 5.15 16.43 -24.42
N THR A 84 4.38 16.46 -23.34
CA THR A 84 3.05 17.08 -23.35
C THR A 84 3.12 18.58 -23.62
N TYR A 85 4.08 19.29 -23.02
CA TYR A 85 4.28 20.72 -23.31
C TYR A 85 4.75 20.96 -24.74
N ILE A 86 5.73 20.21 -25.24
CA ILE A 86 6.22 20.35 -26.61
C ILE A 86 5.09 20.09 -27.61
N SER A 87 4.36 18.98 -27.45
CA SER A 87 3.19 18.66 -28.28
C SER A 87 2.11 19.73 -28.20
N GLY A 88 1.86 20.29 -27.01
CA GLY A 88 0.93 21.40 -26.81
C GLY A 88 1.35 22.67 -27.55
N ILE A 89 2.63 23.04 -27.53
CA ILE A 89 3.15 24.20 -28.27
C ILE A 89 3.01 23.97 -29.78
N VAL A 90 3.41 22.80 -30.28
CA VAL A 90 3.27 22.45 -31.70
C VAL A 90 1.80 22.50 -32.12
N TYR A 91 0.90 21.99 -31.28
CA TYR A 91 -0.54 22.04 -31.50
C TYR A 91 -1.06 23.48 -31.57
N LEU A 92 -0.65 24.36 -30.64
CA LEU A 92 -1.06 25.77 -30.65
C LEU A 92 -0.54 26.51 -31.88
N VAL A 93 0.72 26.29 -32.26
CA VAL A 93 1.31 26.88 -33.47
C VAL A 93 0.51 26.43 -34.70
N TRP A 94 0.20 25.14 -34.82
CA TRP A 94 -0.62 24.61 -35.91
C TRP A 94 -2.06 25.18 -35.89
N ALA A 95 -2.70 25.27 -34.73
CA ALA A 95 -4.07 25.73 -34.58
C ALA A 95 -4.25 27.23 -34.90
N PHE A 96 -3.28 28.08 -34.52
CA PHE A 96 -3.36 29.53 -34.68
C PHE A 96 -2.58 30.09 -35.86
N ALA A 97 -1.79 29.28 -36.58
CA ALA A 97 -1.00 29.76 -37.70
C ALA A 97 -1.87 30.39 -38.80
N PRO A 98 -1.46 31.51 -39.43
CA PRO A 98 -2.15 32.07 -40.59
C PRO A 98 -2.21 31.10 -41.79
N ILE A 99 -3.14 31.33 -42.71
CA ILE A 99 -3.30 30.53 -43.95
C ILE A 99 -2.03 30.65 -44.79
N GLY A 100 -1.50 29.52 -45.29
CA GLY A 100 -0.29 29.48 -46.11
C GLY A 100 1.04 29.61 -45.37
N TRP A 101 1.04 29.82 -44.04
CA TRP A 101 2.28 29.92 -43.26
C TRP A 101 2.99 28.57 -43.13
N LEU A 102 2.22 27.49 -42.86
CA LEU A 102 2.76 26.12 -42.79
C LEU A 102 3.24 25.61 -44.16
N ASP A 103 2.58 26.04 -45.24
CA ASP A 103 2.94 25.64 -46.60
C ASP A 103 4.32 26.21 -47.00
N GLN A 104 4.65 27.42 -46.54
CA GLN A 104 5.98 28.02 -46.73
C GLN A 104 7.07 27.27 -45.95
N TRP A 105 6.71 26.65 -44.82
CA TRP A 105 7.60 25.78 -44.05
C TRP A 105 7.70 24.37 -44.63
N GLY A 106 7.00 24.07 -45.73
CA GLY A 106 7.01 22.78 -46.39
C GLY A 106 6.06 21.75 -45.78
N TRP A 107 5.20 22.15 -44.85
CA TRP A 107 4.20 21.27 -44.24
C TRP A 107 2.87 21.36 -45.02
N THR A 108 2.73 20.51 -46.04
CA THR A 108 1.56 20.49 -46.94
C THR A 108 0.49 19.46 -46.59
N TRP A 109 0.77 18.53 -45.68
CA TRP A 109 -0.17 17.51 -45.19
C TRP A 109 -0.50 17.77 -43.70
N TYR A 110 -1.42 18.69 -43.43
CA TYR A 110 -1.96 18.85 -42.07
C TYR A 110 -3.48 18.63 -42.10
N PRO A 111 -4.07 18.12 -41.00
CA PRO A 111 -5.51 17.89 -40.95
C PRO A 111 -6.27 19.21 -41.02
N ASP A 112 -7.55 19.15 -41.40
CA ASP A 112 -8.40 20.32 -41.51
C ASP A 112 -8.43 21.13 -40.21
N ARG A 113 -8.55 22.46 -40.31
CA ARG A 113 -8.46 23.35 -39.14
C ARG A 113 -9.60 23.17 -38.14
N GLU A 114 -10.70 22.55 -38.53
CA GLU A 114 -11.81 22.21 -37.63
C GLU A 114 -11.37 21.34 -36.45
N TRP A 115 -10.33 20.51 -36.64
CA TRP A 115 -9.77 19.67 -35.60
C TRP A 115 -9.19 20.47 -34.43
N SER A 116 -8.84 21.75 -34.63
CA SER A 116 -8.39 22.64 -33.56
C SER A 116 -9.47 22.92 -32.50
N VAL A 117 -10.76 22.80 -32.85
CA VAL A 117 -11.87 23.00 -31.91
C VAL A 117 -12.39 21.65 -31.41
N ILE A 118 -12.38 20.64 -32.27
CA ILE A 118 -12.85 19.30 -31.95
C ILE A 118 -11.99 18.68 -30.84
N VAL A 119 -10.66 18.72 -30.96
CA VAL A 119 -9.73 18.13 -29.99
C VAL A 119 -9.96 18.59 -28.55
N PRO A 120 -9.99 19.91 -28.23
CA PRO A 120 -10.21 20.37 -26.85
C PRO A 120 -11.63 20.04 -26.35
N CYS A 121 -12.62 20.00 -27.24
CA CYS A 121 -13.98 19.57 -26.88
C CYS A 121 -14.00 18.10 -26.42
N TYR A 122 -13.36 17.20 -27.18
CA TYR A 122 -13.24 15.79 -26.78
C TYR A 122 -12.37 15.61 -25.52
N LEU A 123 -11.34 16.44 -25.32
CA LEU A 123 -10.54 16.43 -24.08
C LEU A 123 -11.44 16.70 -22.86
N MET A 124 -12.32 17.69 -22.93
CA MET A 124 -13.27 17.97 -21.84
C MET A 124 -14.19 16.78 -21.57
N VAL A 125 -14.71 16.14 -22.63
CA VAL A 125 -15.53 14.92 -22.49
C VAL A 125 -14.73 13.79 -21.83
N LEU A 126 -13.47 13.60 -22.19
CA LEU A 126 -12.60 12.61 -21.56
C LEU A 126 -12.38 12.87 -20.07
N VAL A 127 -12.15 14.13 -19.67
CA VAL A 127 -12.01 14.50 -18.25
C VAL A 127 -13.28 14.15 -17.49
N LEU A 128 -14.46 14.52 -18.01
CA LEU A 128 -15.74 14.14 -17.40
C LEU A 128 -15.89 12.62 -17.32
N LEU A 129 -15.56 11.90 -18.39
CA LEU A 129 -15.62 10.44 -18.43
C LEU A 129 -14.71 9.80 -17.39
N THR A 130 -13.49 10.34 -17.16
CA THR A 130 -12.61 9.86 -16.10
C THR A 130 -13.25 9.96 -14.72
N TYR A 131 -13.96 11.06 -14.42
CA TYR A 131 -14.71 11.17 -13.16
C TYR A 131 -15.82 10.13 -13.05
N TRP A 132 -16.60 9.92 -14.11
CA TRP A 132 -17.65 8.90 -14.12
C TRP A 132 -17.10 7.49 -13.93
N ILE A 133 -16.01 7.15 -14.62
CA ILE A 133 -15.34 5.86 -14.48
C ILE A 133 -14.79 5.70 -13.05
N TYR A 134 -14.17 6.73 -12.50
CA TYR A 134 -13.67 6.72 -11.13
C TYR A 134 -14.81 6.50 -10.13
N SER A 135 -15.92 7.24 -10.24
CA SER A 135 -17.11 7.05 -9.40
C SER A 135 -17.68 5.64 -9.52
N ALA A 136 -17.76 5.10 -10.74
CA ALA A 136 -18.20 3.73 -10.97
C ALA A 136 -17.24 2.71 -10.33
N MET A 137 -15.93 2.95 -10.40
CA MET A 137 -14.91 2.09 -9.81
C MET A 137 -14.93 2.13 -8.28
N VAL A 138 -15.15 3.30 -7.68
CA VAL A 138 -15.35 3.43 -6.23
C VAL A 138 -16.61 2.69 -5.82
N ALA A 139 -17.73 2.90 -6.51
CA ALA A 139 -18.99 2.20 -6.23
C ALA A 139 -18.85 0.67 -6.38
N PHE A 140 -18.12 0.21 -7.40
CA PHE A 140 -17.88 -1.22 -7.63
C PHE A 140 -17.00 -1.86 -6.56
N ASN A 141 -16.01 -1.14 -6.03
CA ASN A 141 -15.11 -1.63 -4.98
C ASN A 141 -15.65 -1.41 -3.55
N THR A 142 -16.72 -0.64 -3.39
CA THR A 142 -17.30 -0.37 -2.08
C THR A 142 -18.03 -1.63 -1.57
N PRO A 143 -17.72 -2.14 -0.36
CA PRO A 143 -18.42 -3.29 0.20
C PRO A 143 -19.88 -2.94 0.53
N ALA A 144 -20.72 -3.95 0.75
CA ALA A 144 -22.13 -3.74 1.05
C ALA A 144 -22.32 -2.78 2.23
N PHE A 145 -23.35 -1.92 2.18
CA PHE A 145 -23.61 -0.87 3.17
C PHE A 145 -23.81 -1.38 4.61
N ASN A 146 -24.06 -2.68 4.78
CA ASN A 146 -24.20 -3.34 6.08
C ASN A 146 -22.88 -3.91 6.63
N SER A 147 -21.77 -3.80 5.89
CA SER A 147 -20.47 -4.33 6.30
C SER A 147 -19.79 -3.36 7.28
N PRO A 148 -19.25 -3.83 8.42
CA PRO A 148 -18.47 -2.98 9.33
C PRO A 148 -17.21 -2.41 8.68
N SER A 149 -16.69 -3.06 7.62
CA SER A 149 -15.53 -2.61 6.86
C SER A 149 -15.69 -1.23 6.20
N LEU A 150 -16.92 -0.68 6.13
CA LEU A 150 -17.15 0.69 5.66
C LEU A 150 -16.66 1.75 6.65
N ILE A 151 -16.64 1.42 7.94
CA ILE A 151 -16.32 2.34 9.05
C ILE A 151 -14.97 1.98 9.68
N THR A 152 -14.54 0.73 9.53
CA THR A 152 -13.40 0.15 10.25
C THR A 152 -12.26 -0.14 9.28
N ASP A 153 -11.03 0.22 9.64
CA ASP A 153 -9.83 -0.08 8.86
C ASP A 153 -9.17 -1.40 9.32
N SER A 154 -7.98 -1.70 8.81
CA SER A 154 -7.24 -2.92 9.18
C SER A 154 -6.63 -2.86 10.59
N PHE A 155 -6.52 -1.67 11.20
CA PHE A 155 -5.96 -1.49 12.54
C PHE A 155 -7.03 -1.49 13.63
N ALA A 156 -8.31 -1.35 13.27
CA ALA A 156 -9.44 -1.47 14.18
C ALA A 156 -9.45 -2.83 14.89
N ARG A 157 -9.38 -2.79 16.23
CA ARG A 157 -9.37 -3.98 17.09
C ARG A 157 -10.78 -4.33 17.53
N ILE A 158 -11.60 -4.78 16.59
CA ILE A 158 -12.99 -5.12 16.85
C ILE A 158 -13.13 -6.64 17.00
N PRO A 159 -13.63 -7.14 18.13
CA PRO A 159 -13.77 -8.57 18.33
C PRO A 159 -14.90 -9.13 17.44
N VAL A 160 -14.57 -10.20 16.71
CA VAL A 160 -15.47 -10.84 15.74
C VAL A 160 -16.61 -11.56 16.45
N LYS A 161 -17.86 -11.26 16.08
CA LYS A 161 -19.04 -12.01 16.52
C LYS A 161 -19.08 -13.37 15.81
N LYS A 162 -18.75 -14.46 16.50
CA LYS A 162 -18.98 -15.82 15.97
C LYS A 162 -20.46 -16.18 16.15
N ALA A 163 -21.04 -16.84 15.16
CA ALA A 163 -22.48 -17.14 15.11
C ALA A 163 -23.02 -17.94 16.31
N ASN A 164 -22.15 -18.68 17.01
CA ASN A 164 -22.50 -19.57 18.13
C ASN A 164 -21.74 -19.24 19.43
N SER A 165 -21.22 -18.02 19.58
CA SER A 165 -20.54 -17.61 20.83
C SER A 165 -21.23 -16.42 21.45
N ASP A 166 -21.22 -16.37 22.79
CA ASP A 166 -21.61 -15.16 23.51
C ASP A 166 -20.80 -13.97 23.01
N PRO A 167 -21.42 -12.78 22.86
CA PRO A 167 -20.72 -11.65 22.30
C PRO A 167 -19.55 -11.28 23.20
N TYR A 168 -18.37 -11.00 22.61
CA TYR A 168 -17.08 -10.86 23.31
C TYR A 168 -17.17 -10.06 24.62
N TYR A 169 -17.90 -8.95 24.62
CA TYR A 169 -18.02 -8.02 25.74
C TYR A 169 -18.73 -8.58 26.98
N TRP A 170 -19.55 -9.63 26.85
CA TRP A 170 -20.29 -10.20 28.00
C TRP A 170 -19.37 -10.84 29.04
N ARG A 171 -18.18 -11.30 28.64
CA ARG A 171 -17.18 -11.86 29.56
C ARG A 171 -16.55 -10.82 30.49
N PHE A 172 -16.70 -9.53 30.16
CA PHE A 172 -16.15 -8.41 30.91
C PHE A 172 -17.26 -7.51 31.49
N ALA A 173 -18.49 -8.02 31.57
CA ALA A 173 -19.61 -7.31 32.18
C ALA A 173 -19.58 -7.36 33.73
N GLU A 174 -18.64 -8.13 34.30
CA GLU A 174 -18.44 -8.24 35.74
C GLU A 174 -17.69 -7.01 36.29
N ALA A 175 -18.03 -6.59 37.52
CA ALA A 175 -17.54 -5.35 38.10
C ALA A 175 -16.01 -5.30 38.34
N ASP A 176 -15.36 -6.46 38.50
CA ASP A 176 -13.92 -6.60 38.72
C ASP A 176 -13.14 -7.04 37.47
N ALA A 177 -13.81 -7.20 36.33
CA ALA A 177 -13.15 -7.64 35.12
C ALA A 177 -12.39 -6.47 34.46
N ILE A 178 -11.09 -6.65 34.24
CA ILE A 178 -10.27 -5.69 33.49
C ILE A 178 -10.34 -6.08 32.00
N PRO A 179 -11.07 -5.34 31.15
CA PRO A 179 -11.14 -5.67 29.73
C PRO A 179 -9.83 -5.37 29.02
N GLU A 180 -9.53 -6.14 27.99
CA GLU A 180 -8.51 -5.78 27.02
C GLU A 180 -8.92 -4.51 26.27
N ALA A 181 -7.94 -3.66 25.91
CA ALA A 181 -8.19 -2.46 25.11
C ALA A 181 -8.59 -2.85 23.67
N VAL A 182 -9.89 -2.88 23.40
CA VAL A 182 -10.50 -3.17 22.10
C VAL A 182 -11.46 -2.06 21.68
N ASP A 183 -11.65 -1.91 20.37
CA ASP A 183 -12.59 -0.94 19.82
C ASP A 183 -14.03 -1.47 19.93
N LEU A 184 -14.93 -0.64 20.47
CA LEU A 184 -16.34 -0.99 20.54
C LEU A 184 -17.02 -0.73 19.18
N PRO A 185 -17.76 -1.71 18.63
CA PRO A 185 -18.47 -1.56 17.37
C PRO A 185 -19.57 -0.53 17.55
N ILE A 186 -19.68 0.36 16.58
CA ILE A 186 -20.61 1.50 16.62
C ILE A 186 -22.07 1.07 16.81
N ASP A 187 -22.46 -0.11 16.33
CA ASP A 187 -23.80 -0.68 16.55
C ASP A 187 -24.10 -0.88 18.05
N LEU A 188 -23.13 -1.42 18.80
CA LEU A 188 -23.27 -1.63 20.24
C LEU A 188 -23.36 -0.29 20.97
N VAL A 189 -22.47 0.65 20.63
CA VAL A 189 -22.47 2.00 21.22
C VAL A 189 -23.80 2.70 20.96
N ASN A 190 -24.28 2.66 19.71
CA ASN A 190 -25.56 3.27 19.36
C ASN A 190 -26.73 2.63 20.12
N ARG A 191 -26.75 1.30 20.29
CA ARG A 191 -27.83 0.63 21.03
C ARG A 191 -27.83 0.94 22.52
N VAL A 192 -26.64 1.13 23.11
CA VAL A 192 -26.48 1.47 24.54
C VAL A 192 -26.78 2.95 24.79
N LEU A 193 -26.26 3.85 23.95
CA LEU A 193 -26.42 5.30 24.09
C LEU A 193 -27.81 5.77 23.66
N TYR A 194 -28.38 5.15 22.62
CA TYR A 194 -29.69 5.46 22.07
C TYR A 194 -30.62 4.24 22.20
N PRO A 195 -31.13 3.95 23.42
CA PRO A 195 -32.10 2.89 23.60
C PRO A 195 -33.39 3.20 22.83
N ALA A 196 -34.07 2.14 22.39
CA ALA A 196 -35.30 2.29 21.62
C ALA A 196 -36.32 3.15 22.38
N ARG A 197 -36.71 4.29 21.78
CA ARG A 197 -37.75 5.15 22.34
C ARG A 197 -39.06 4.36 22.40
N PRO A 198 -39.77 4.33 23.55
CA PRO A 198 -41.10 3.74 23.62
C PRO A 198 -42.03 4.46 22.65
N ARG A 199 -42.70 3.72 21.75
CA ARG A 199 -43.75 4.34 20.92
C ARG A 199 -44.95 4.67 21.83
N PRO A 200 -45.51 5.89 21.75
CA PRO A 200 -46.77 6.18 22.42
C PRO A 200 -47.86 5.28 21.83
N LYS A 201 -48.68 4.70 22.71
CA LYS A 201 -49.83 3.87 22.34
C LYS A 201 -51.01 4.74 21.95
#